data_AF-A0A352SKM6-F1
#
_entry.id   AF-A0A352SKM6-F1
#
_cell.length_a   1.000
_cell.length_b   1.000
_cell.length_c   1.000
_cell.angle_alpha   90.00
_cell.angle_beta   90.00
_cell.angle_gamma   90.00
#
_symmetry.space_group_name_H-M   'P 1'
#
loop_
_entity.id
_entity.type
_entity.pdbx_description
1 polymer ?
#
loop_
_entity_poly.entity_id
_entity_poly.type
_entity_poly.pdbx_seq_one_letter_code
_entity_poly.pdbx_strand_id
1 'polypeptide(L)'
;MIQHFDPSSVARIAATLGGECTDQGQGAWRLVLTSEAQGRTIVVDCQFEVESKEVLGALVTVFAPGVVIQSHRCSYVVLSDALQQAVLFDRAAGVVTATILEQPAGVTHYAGVSEALLRADFMSLPEELMMSSLALSMLDDEDDVVDTVGAVAASSEAHQTESASIEILHDSGPDAPLSNAHIEQLCVGVAEAESKHIHDIEVMLVDETRCMSLHLEHFQDGSLTDTMTFPLHDGDQDPLEGSLVLCTPQIVSQAKEYGVSADHEFARVVIHSMLHLCGWSDYKEAADPESTAIRVRENELLARLYPLESPA
;
A
#
# COMPACT_ATOMS: atom_id res chain seq x y z
N MET A 1 2.59 -3.49 29.42
CA MET A 1 1.18 -3.92 29.36
C MET A 1 0.47 -3.20 28.26
N ILE A 2 0.31 -3.94 27.16
CA ILE A 2 -0.46 -3.59 25.98
C ILE A 2 -1.95 -3.46 26.35
N GLN A 3 -2.60 -2.44 25.80
CA GLN A 3 -4.02 -2.18 25.99
C GLN A 3 -4.68 -1.95 24.62
N HIS A 4 -5.97 -2.27 24.51
CA HIS A 4 -6.73 -1.89 23.32
C HIS A 4 -6.79 -0.37 23.21
N PHE A 5 -6.65 0.14 21.99
CA PHE A 5 -6.76 1.55 21.70
C PHE A 5 -8.24 1.90 21.49
N ASP A 6 -8.73 2.84 22.30
CA ASP A 6 -10.12 3.24 22.37
C ASP A 6 -10.21 4.74 22.74
N PRO A 7 -11.40 5.38 22.68
CA PRO A 7 -11.54 6.79 23.05
C PRO A 7 -10.99 7.15 24.44
N SER A 8 -11.12 6.26 25.43
CA SER A 8 -10.60 6.50 26.79
C SER A 8 -9.07 6.55 26.83
N SER A 9 -8.42 5.91 25.87
CA SER A 9 -6.97 5.90 25.71
C SER A 9 -6.40 7.28 25.41
N VAL A 10 -7.09 8.11 24.63
CA VAL A 10 -6.61 9.45 24.25
C VAL A 10 -6.44 10.35 25.48
N ALA A 11 -7.40 10.30 26.40
CA ALA A 11 -7.31 11.04 27.67
C ALA A 11 -6.14 10.56 28.55
N ARG A 12 -5.86 9.25 28.56
CA ARG A 12 -4.70 8.70 29.29
C ARG A 12 -3.38 9.11 28.65
N ILE A 13 -3.29 9.11 27.32
CA ILE A 13 -2.11 9.61 26.59
C ILE A 13 -1.87 11.08 26.94
N ALA A 14 -2.92 11.91 26.96
CA ALA A 14 -2.80 13.32 27.35
C ALA A 14 -2.27 13.47 28.78
N ALA A 15 -2.75 12.64 29.72
CA ALA A 15 -2.28 12.64 31.10
C ALA A 15 -0.80 12.21 31.23
N THR A 16 -0.39 11.15 30.52
CA THR A 16 1.00 10.65 30.52
C THR A 16 1.96 11.62 29.84
N LEU A 17 1.52 12.27 28.73
CA LEU A 17 2.38 13.13 27.92
C LEU A 17 2.20 14.63 28.19
N GLY A 18 1.38 15.03 29.16
CA GLY A 18 1.18 16.43 29.52
C GLY A 18 0.53 17.27 28.41
N GLY A 19 -0.43 16.67 27.69
CA GLY A 19 -1.16 17.28 26.58
C GLY A 19 -2.59 17.69 26.93
N GLU A 20 -3.25 18.34 25.97
CA GLU A 20 -4.67 18.65 26.02
C GLU A 20 -5.44 17.69 25.11
N CYS A 21 -6.58 17.19 25.58
CA CYS A 21 -7.42 16.25 24.83
C CYS A 21 -8.86 16.78 24.73
N THR A 22 -9.44 16.78 23.54
CA THR A 22 -10.79 17.27 23.26
C THR A 22 -11.57 16.29 22.40
N ASP A 23 -12.75 15.89 22.87
CA ASP A 23 -13.75 15.15 22.09
C ASP A 23 -14.36 16.10 21.04
N GLN A 24 -14.26 15.72 19.77
CA GLN A 24 -14.80 16.49 18.64
C GLN A 24 -16.21 16.00 18.24
N GLY A 25 -16.72 14.93 18.85
CA GLY A 25 -17.95 14.24 18.49
C GLY A 25 -17.76 13.26 17.32
N GLN A 26 -18.77 12.41 17.06
CA GLN A 26 -18.78 11.43 15.96
C GLN A 26 -17.54 10.51 15.95
N GLY A 27 -17.12 10.05 17.13
CA GLY A 27 -15.96 9.18 17.28
C GLY A 27 -14.60 9.84 17.04
N ALA A 28 -14.55 11.17 16.86
CA ALA A 28 -13.33 11.92 16.61
C ALA A 28 -12.76 12.54 17.91
N TRP A 29 -11.46 12.36 18.15
CA TRP A 29 -10.75 12.87 19.31
C TRP A 29 -9.48 13.59 18.88
N ARG A 30 -9.19 14.74 19.52
CA ARG A 30 -7.99 15.52 19.25
C ARG A 30 -7.11 15.61 20.50
N LEU A 31 -5.85 15.23 20.36
CA LEU A 31 -4.79 15.44 21.33
C LEU A 31 -3.82 16.51 20.83
N VAL A 32 -3.44 17.45 21.69
CA VAL A 32 -2.46 18.50 21.38
C VAL A 32 -1.31 18.40 22.39
N LEU A 33 -0.09 18.24 21.88
CA LEU A 33 1.14 18.18 22.66
C LEU A 33 2.03 19.36 22.28
N THR A 34 2.46 20.14 23.26
CA THR A 34 3.28 21.34 23.02
C THR A 34 4.57 21.28 23.83
N SER A 35 5.68 21.63 23.18
CA SER A 35 7.01 21.83 23.75
C SER A 35 7.36 23.30 23.67
N GLU A 36 7.19 24.03 24.77
CA GLU A 36 7.56 25.46 24.83
C GLU A 36 9.06 25.67 24.61
N ALA A 37 9.88 24.78 25.17
CA ALA A 37 11.34 24.86 25.07
C ALA A 37 11.86 24.73 23.63
N GLN A 38 11.17 23.96 22.78
CA GLN A 38 11.54 23.75 21.38
C GLN A 38 10.67 24.53 20.39
N GLY A 39 9.65 25.26 20.88
CA GLY A 39 8.66 25.93 20.02
C GLY A 39 7.89 24.98 19.11
N ARG A 40 7.67 23.73 19.56
CA ARG A 40 7.07 22.65 18.76
C ARG A 40 5.70 22.29 19.29
N THR A 41 4.72 22.15 18.40
CA THR A 41 3.41 21.59 18.71
C THR A 41 3.11 20.47 17.73
N ILE A 42 2.62 19.34 18.26
CA ILE A 42 2.05 18.26 17.45
C ILE A 42 0.58 18.09 17.81
N VAL A 43 -0.23 17.82 16.80
CA VAL A 43 -1.66 17.55 16.94
C VAL A 43 -1.91 16.12 16.49
N VAL A 44 -2.65 15.35 17.27
CA VAL A 44 -2.96 13.96 16.99
C VAL A 44 -4.48 13.83 16.93
N ASP A 45 -5.02 13.59 15.75
CA ASP A 45 -6.43 13.31 15.53
C ASP A 45 -6.64 11.79 15.50
N CYS A 46 -7.59 11.29 16.29
CA CYS A 46 -7.94 9.89 16.41
C CYS A 46 -9.42 9.71 16.03
N GLN A 47 -9.70 8.97 14.95
CA GLN A 47 -11.05 8.62 14.52
C GLN A 47 -11.33 7.15 14.85
N PHE A 48 -12.27 6.89 15.75
CA PHE A 48 -12.65 5.54 16.18
C PHE A 48 -13.90 5.00 15.48
N GLU A 49 -14.80 5.88 15.04
CA GLU A 49 -16.00 5.51 14.29
C GLU A 49 -15.72 5.74 12.80
N VAL A 50 -15.03 4.80 12.17
CA VAL A 50 -14.89 4.75 10.70
C VAL A 50 -15.88 3.72 10.20
N GLU A 51 -16.96 4.15 9.54
CA GLU A 51 -17.88 3.24 8.86
C GLU A 51 -17.22 2.67 7.61
N SER A 52 -16.40 1.63 7.78
CA SER A 52 -15.82 0.87 6.67
C SER A 52 -15.83 -0.61 7.00
N LYS A 53 -16.05 -1.44 5.98
CA LYS A 53 -15.90 -2.90 6.09
C LYS A 53 -14.45 -3.36 5.93
N GLU A 54 -13.58 -2.47 5.48
CA GLU A 54 -12.18 -2.74 5.11
C GLU A 54 -11.18 -2.08 6.08
N VAL A 55 -11.55 -0.94 6.68
CA VAL A 55 -10.73 -0.25 7.69
C VAL A 55 -11.14 -0.71 9.09
N LEU A 56 -10.33 -1.59 9.68
CA LEU A 56 -10.46 -2.04 11.07
C LEU A 56 -9.62 -1.13 11.98
N GLY A 57 -10.02 -0.95 13.25
CA GLY A 57 -9.24 -0.16 14.23
C GLY A 57 -9.37 1.36 14.09
N ALA A 58 -8.64 2.12 14.91
CA ALA A 58 -8.69 3.58 14.87
C ALA A 58 -7.79 4.14 13.75
N LEU A 59 -8.25 5.20 13.08
CA LEU A 59 -7.42 6.01 12.19
C LEU A 59 -6.76 7.13 13.00
N VAL A 60 -5.43 7.13 13.04
CA VAL A 60 -4.65 8.13 13.79
C VAL A 60 -3.87 9.01 12.82
N THR A 61 -4.06 10.32 12.91
CA THR A 61 -3.34 11.31 12.09
C THR A 61 -2.54 12.23 12.98
N VAL A 62 -1.21 12.21 12.87
CA VAL A 62 -0.29 13.10 13.58
C VAL A 62 0.15 14.23 12.65
N PHE A 63 -0.18 15.45 13.00
CA PHE A 63 0.32 16.67 12.38
C PHE A 63 1.50 17.21 13.20
N ALA A 64 2.68 17.21 12.60
CA ALA A 64 3.89 17.80 13.15
C ALA A 64 4.49 18.82 12.16
N PRO A 65 5.42 19.68 12.58
CA PRO A 65 6.00 20.68 11.67
C PRO A 65 6.65 20.03 10.44
N GLY A 66 6.07 20.29 9.25
CA GLY A 66 6.56 19.77 7.98
C GLY A 66 6.28 18.29 7.70
N VAL A 67 5.49 17.61 8.54
CA VAL A 67 5.16 16.19 8.33
C VAL A 67 3.74 15.87 8.82
N VAL A 68 3.04 15.03 8.07
CA VAL A 68 1.78 14.41 8.47
C VAL A 68 1.96 12.91 8.40
N ILE A 69 1.67 12.22 9.50
CA ILE A 69 1.71 10.75 9.59
C ILE A 69 0.28 10.28 9.75
N GLN A 70 -0.17 9.40 8.88
CA GLN A 70 -1.48 8.76 9.00
C GLN A 70 -1.28 7.26 9.21
N SER A 71 -1.64 6.78 10.40
CA SER A 71 -1.56 5.37 10.78
C SER A 71 -2.96 4.78 10.76
N HIS A 72 -3.14 3.79 9.89
CA HIS A 72 -4.38 3.01 9.79
C HIS A 72 -4.30 1.82 10.74
N ARG A 73 -5.47 1.32 11.16
CA ARG A 73 -5.59 0.16 12.03
C ARG A 73 -4.90 0.27 13.39
N CYS A 74 -4.80 1.44 13.99
CA CYS A 74 -4.26 1.53 15.34
C CYS A 74 -5.21 0.82 16.33
N SER A 75 -4.86 -0.41 16.70
CA SER A 75 -5.68 -1.27 17.56
C SER A 75 -5.19 -1.30 19.00
N TYR A 76 -3.92 -0.97 19.22
CA TYR A 76 -3.28 -1.11 20.53
C TYR A 76 -2.48 0.13 20.94
N VAL A 77 -2.35 0.29 22.25
CA VAL A 77 -1.55 1.34 22.88
C VAL A 77 -0.74 0.77 24.04
N VAL A 78 0.53 1.18 24.13
CA VAL A 78 1.36 1.04 25.34
C VAL A 78 1.65 2.42 25.89
N LEU A 79 1.42 2.63 27.18
CA LEU A 79 1.78 3.86 27.89
C LEU A 79 2.96 3.56 28.82
N SER A 80 3.95 4.44 28.81
CA SER A 80 5.11 4.37 29.69
C SER A 80 5.32 5.70 30.39
N ASP A 81 4.93 5.78 31.67
CA ASP A 81 5.20 6.95 32.50
C ASP A 81 6.72 7.11 32.78
N ALA A 82 7.47 6.01 32.80
CA ALA A 82 8.92 6.05 33.01
C ALA A 82 9.66 6.69 31.83
N LEU A 83 9.23 6.39 30.60
CA LEU A 83 9.81 6.95 29.37
C LEU A 83 9.10 8.22 28.90
N GLN A 84 7.98 8.58 29.52
CA GLN A 84 7.08 9.65 29.05
C GLN A 84 6.71 9.45 27.58
N GLN A 85 6.25 8.25 27.26
CA GLN A 85 5.95 7.78 25.90
C GLN A 85 4.58 7.10 25.83
N ALA A 86 3.92 7.26 24.69
CA ALA A 86 2.77 6.47 24.27
C ALA A 86 3.06 5.85 22.90
N VAL A 87 2.98 4.53 22.79
CA VAL A 87 3.20 3.79 21.56
C VAL A 87 1.85 3.31 21.04
N LEU A 88 1.38 3.90 19.95
CA LEU A 88 0.20 3.46 19.21
C LEU A 88 0.66 2.48 18.14
N PHE A 89 0.09 1.28 18.06
CA PHE A 89 0.58 0.28 17.11
C PHE A 89 -0.50 -0.69 16.66
N ASP A 90 -0.20 -1.38 15.55
CA ASP A 90 -0.93 -2.55 15.06
C ASP A 90 0.05 -3.65 14.68
N ARG A 91 -0.50 -4.85 14.53
CA ARG A 91 0.21 -6.02 14.01
C ARG A 91 -0.60 -6.68 12.92
N ALA A 92 0.03 -6.96 11.79
CA ALA A 92 -0.58 -7.69 10.69
C ALA A 92 0.49 -8.52 9.99
N ALA A 93 0.18 -9.79 9.69
CA ALA A 93 1.04 -10.67 8.90
C ALA A 93 2.52 -10.72 9.35
N GLY A 94 2.79 -10.67 10.66
CA GLY A 94 4.15 -10.72 11.22
C GLY A 94 4.96 -9.42 11.09
N VAL A 95 4.33 -8.31 10.73
CA VAL A 95 4.91 -6.97 10.78
C VAL A 95 4.17 -6.05 11.74
N VAL A 96 4.91 -5.10 12.31
CA VAL A 96 4.46 -4.10 13.27
C VAL A 96 4.60 -2.72 12.65
N THR A 97 3.53 -1.92 12.78
CA THR A 97 3.56 -0.48 12.52
C THR A 97 3.29 0.23 13.83
N ALA A 98 4.15 1.17 14.21
CA ALA A 98 4.10 1.84 15.50
C ALA A 98 4.41 3.34 15.39
N THR A 99 3.58 4.14 16.02
CA THR A 99 3.76 5.58 16.21
C THR A 99 4.03 5.85 17.68
N ILE A 100 5.24 6.29 17.98
CA ILE A 100 5.67 6.68 19.32
C ILE A 100 5.47 8.18 19.47
N LEU A 101 4.61 8.56 20.40
CA LEU A 101 4.43 9.93 20.87
C LEU A 101 5.21 10.09 22.17
N GLU A 102 6.02 11.13 22.29
CA GLU A 102 6.91 11.29 23.45
C GLU A 102 7.00 12.73 23.94
N GLN A 103 7.36 12.91 25.21
CA GLN A 103 7.63 14.25 25.72
C GLN A 103 9.03 14.75 25.35
N PRO A 104 9.17 16.05 24.99
CA PRO A 104 8.10 17.01 24.79
C PRO A 104 7.68 17.09 23.31
N ALA A 105 6.42 16.75 23.00
CA ALA A 105 5.82 16.85 21.66
C ALA A 105 6.64 16.19 20.52
N GLY A 106 7.28 15.06 20.80
CA GLY A 106 8.03 14.27 19.83
C GLY A 106 7.15 13.21 19.18
N VAL A 107 7.49 12.87 17.94
CA VAL A 107 6.89 11.76 17.20
C VAL A 107 7.98 10.99 16.47
N THR A 108 7.96 9.67 16.62
CA THR A 108 8.75 8.73 15.83
C THR A 108 7.80 7.69 15.25
N HIS A 109 7.96 7.36 13.96
CA HIS A 109 7.12 6.38 13.29
C HIS A 109 7.97 5.26 12.71
N TYR A 110 7.54 4.03 12.94
CA TYR A 110 8.09 2.81 12.38
C TYR A 110 6.99 2.09 11.60
N ALA A 111 7.28 1.71 10.35
CA ALA A 111 6.35 0.98 9.49
C ALA A 111 7.03 -0.29 8.95
N GLY A 112 6.27 -1.39 8.88
CA GLY A 112 6.78 -2.65 8.31
C GLY A 112 7.90 -3.31 9.13
N VAL A 113 7.95 -3.10 10.44
CA VAL A 113 8.99 -3.71 11.28
C VAL A 113 8.65 -5.18 11.52
N SER A 114 9.53 -6.09 11.12
CA SER A 114 9.33 -7.53 11.39
C SER A 114 9.19 -7.78 12.90
N GLU A 115 8.16 -8.54 13.29
CA GLU A 115 7.94 -8.95 14.68
C GLU A 115 9.15 -9.68 15.29
N ALA A 116 9.94 -10.36 14.45
CA ALA A 116 11.16 -11.03 14.89
C ALA A 116 12.19 -10.05 15.52
N LEU A 117 12.17 -8.78 15.13
CA LEU A 117 13.07 -7.75 15.67
C LEU A 117 12.72 -7.33 17.10
N LEU A 118 11.46 -7.50 17.53
CA LEU A 118 11.04 -7.15 18.89
C LEU A 118 11.68 -8.07 19.93
N ARG A 119 12.02 -9.30 19.53
CA ARG A 119 12.60 -10.37 20.35
C ARG A 119 14.10 -10.57 20.14
N ALA A 120 14.66 -9.88 19.15
CA ALA A 120 16.07 -10.04 18.81
C ALA A 120 16.97 -9.46 19.90
N ASP A 121 18.14 -10.07 20.11
CA ASP A 121 19.22 -9.41 20.84
C ASP A 121 19.74 -8.27 19.98
N PHE A 122 19.28 -7.04 20.28
CA PHE A 122 19.60 -5.86 19.50
C PHE A 122 21.11 -5.60 19.38
N MET A 123 21.94 -6.08 20.33
CA MET A 123 23.40 -5.94 20.24
C MET A 123 24.04 -6.85 19.18
N SER A 124 23.30 -7.83 18.69
CA SER A 124 23.74 -8.76 17.64
C SER A 124 23.23 -8.38 16.24
N LEU A 125 22.38 -7.36 16.15
CA LEU A 125 21.80 -6.89 14.89
C LEU A 125 22.74 -5.93 14.14
N PRO A 126 22.60 -5.81 12.81
CA PRO A 126 23.17 -4.70 12.04
C PRO A 126 22.75 -3.34 12.61
N GLU A 127 23.61 -2.33 12.50
CA GLU A 127 23.41 -1.00 13.12
C GLU A 127 22.11 -0.32 12.66
N GLU A 128 21.67 -0.60 11.45
CA GLU A 128 20.46 -0.07 10.84
C GLU A 128 19.17 -0.62 11.50
N LEU A 129 19.23 -1.82 12.09
CA LEU A 129 18.08 -2.50 12.71
C LEU A 129 18.05 -2.38 14.23
N MET A 130 19.15 -1.94 14.85
CA MET A 130 19.24 -1.83 16.31
C MET A 130 18.19 -0.88 16.89
N MET A 131 17.95 0.25 16.23
CA MET A 131 17.06 1.30 16.74
C MET A 131 15.59 0.88 16.75
N SER A 132 15.11 0.23 15.69
CA SER A 132 13.72 -0.27 15.62
C SER A 132 13.49 -1.42 16.59
N SER A 133 14.46 -2.34 16.71
CA SER A 133 14.44 -3.43 17.70
C SER A 133 14.38 -2.89 19.13
N LEU A 134 15.26 -1.95 19.49
CA LEU A 134 15.29 -1.37 20.83
C LEU A 134 14.02 -0.58 21.14
N ALA A 135 13.60 0.32 20.24
CA ALA A 135 12.46 1.20 20.44
C ALA A 135 11.14 0.43 20.59
N LEU A 136 10.99 -0.70 19.90
CA LEU A 136 9.75 -1.49 19.90
C LEU A 136 9.81 -2.73 20.80
N SER A 137 10.93 -2.99 21.48
CA SER A 137 11.09 -4.11 22.41
C SER A 137 10.01 -4.16 23.49
N MET A 138 9.47 -3.01 23.91
CA MET A 138 8.39 -2.92 24.91
C MET A 138 7.03 -3.46 24.42
N LEU A 139 6.93 -3.79 23.13
CA LEU A 139 5.76 -4.43 22.57
C LEU A 139 5.82 -5.96 22.72
N ASP A 140 6.93 -6.53 23.18
CA ASP A 140 7.04 -7.96 23.46
C ASP A 140 6.37 -8.30 24.82
N ASP A 141 5.06 -8.52 24.84
CA ASP A 141 4.30 -9.05 25.98
C ASP A 141 3.60 -10.37 25.55
N GLU A 142 3.79 -11.46 26.32
CA GLU A 142 3.22 -12.82 26.11
C GLU A 142 1.78 -12.98 26.67
N ASP A 143 0.84 -12.07 26.38
CA ASP A 143 -0.57 -12.28 26.76
C ASP A 143 -1.49 -12.27 25.53
N ASP A 144 -2.11 -13.43 25.29
CA ASP A 144 -3.13 -13.74 24.28
C ASP A 144 -4.18 -12.62 24.14
N VAL A 145 -4.22 -11.96 22.98
CA VAL A 145 -5.49 -11.44 22.48
C VAL A 145 -6.16 -12.60 21.73
N VAL A 146 -7.07 -13.24 22.45
CA VAL A 146 -7.89 -14.35 21.97
C VAL A 146 -8.61 -13.93 20.67
N ASP A 147 -8.22 -14.58 19.58
CA ASP A 147 -9.04 -14.72 18.39
C ASP A 147 -10.40 -15.29 18.76
N THR A 148 -11.44 -14.47 18.67
CA THR A 148 -12.81 -14.97 18.49
C THR A 148 -13.50 -14.22 17.37
N VAL A 149 -13.25 -14.63 16.13
CA VAL A 149 -14.33 -15.09 15.24
C VAL A 149 -13.84 -16.23 14.33
N GLY A 150 -14.09 -17.47 14.76
CA GLY A 150 -14.51 -18.56 13.87
C GLY A 150 -13.46 -19.26 13.00
N ALA A 151 -12.65 -20.13 13.62
CA ALA A 151 -12.09 -21.27 12.90
C ALA A 151 -13.20 -22.22 12.45
N VAL A 152 -13.22 -22.57 11.16
CA VAL A 152 -13.71 -23.88 10.71
C VAL A 152 -12.55 -24.62 10.03
N ALA A 153 -11.98 -25.51 10.83
CA ALA A 153 -11.33 -26.77 10.47
C ALA A 153 -10.23 -26.77 9.41
N ALA A 154 -8.99 -26.86 9.90
CA ALA A 154 -7.89 -27.50 9.20
C ALA A 154 -8.26 -28.94 8.81
N SER A 155 -7.99 -29.30 7.55
CA SER A 155 -7.74 -30.68 7.18
C SER A 155 -6.56 -30.77 6.21
N SER A 156 -5.56 -31.52 6.65
CA SER A 156 -4.63 -32.32 5.84
C SER A 156 -3.55 -31.58 5.07
N GLU A 157 -2.31 -31.95 5.39
CA GLU A 157 -1.13 -31.84 4.53
C GLU A 157 -1.46 -32.23 3.09
N ALA A 158 -1.48 -31.22 2.23
CA ALA A 158 -1.34 -31.29 0.79
C ALA A 158 -1.03 -29.85 0.34
N HIS A 159 -0.08 -29.71 -0.59
CA HIS A 159 0.11 -28.52 -1.44
C HIS A 159 -1.15 -27.62 -1.49
N GLN A 160 -1.17 -26.51 -0.74
CA GLN A 160 -2.25 -25.53 -0.81
C GLN A 160 -1.74 -24.34 -1.60
N THR A 161 -2.26 -24.23 -2.80
CA THR A 161 -2.12 -23.15 -3.78
C THR A 161 -2.43 -21.81 -3.12
N GLU A 162 -1.44 -20.91 -3.06
CA GLU A 162 -1.66 -19.49 -2.76
C GLU A 162 -2.64 -18.94 -3.81
N SER A 163 -3.72 -18.31 -3.35
CA SER A 163 -4.75 -17.76 -4.25
C SER A 163 -4.20 -16.49 -4.88
N ALA A 164 -4.10 -16.44 -6.21
CA ALA A 164 -3.81 -15.23 -6.96
C ALA A 164 -4.79 -14.10 -6.57
N SER A 165 -4.30 -12.96 -6.11
CA SER A 165 -5.08 -11.72 -5.94
C SER A 165 -4.77 -10.74 -7.07
N ILE A 166 -5.84 -10.23 -7.70
CA ILE A 166 -5.77 -9.07 -8.59
C ILE A 166 -6.77 -8.05 -8.05
N GLU A 167 -6.27 -6.93 -7.55
CA GLU A 167 -7.09 -5.85 -7.00
C GLU A 167 -7.10 -4.66 -7.97
N ILE A 168 -8.28 -4.15 -8.28
CA ILE A 168 -8.45 -2.99 -9.17
C ILE A 168 -8.91 -1.80 -8.34
N LEU A 169 -8.02 -0.82 -8.18
CA LEU A 169 -8.26 0.37 -7.39
C LEU A 169 -8.61 1.58 -8.26
N HIS A 170 -9.70 2.23 -7.91
CA HIS A 170 -10.13 3.49 -8.52
C HIS A 170 -9.62 4.64 -7.63
N ASP A 171 -8.45 5.21 -7.94
CA ASP A 171 -7.80 6.26 -7.13
C ASP A 171 -8.35 7.66 -7.48
N SER A 172 -7.81 8.29 -8.52
CA SER A 172 -8.21 9.64 -8.97
C SER A 172 -8.82 9.68 -10.37
N GLY A 173 -8.70 8.58 -11.13
CA GLY A 173 -9.09 8.51 -12.54
C GLY A 173 -10.59 8.26 -12.75
N PRO A 174 -11.14 8.64 -13.92
CA PRO A 174 -12.43 8.12 -14.34
C PRO A 174 -12.37 6.60 -14.54
N ASP A 175 -13.54 5.95 -14.48
CA ASP A 175 -13.66 4.50 -14.72
C ASP A 175 -13.06 4.09 -16.06
N ALA A 176 -12.42 2.93 -16.06
CA ALA A 176 -11.85 2.34 -17.27
C ALA A 176 -12.94 2.07 -18.31
N PRO A 177 -12.62 2.16 -19.62
CA PRO A 177 -13.51 1.74 -20.70
C PRO A 177 -13.75 0.21 -20.72
N LEU A 178 -13.01 -0.55 -19.91
CA LEU A 178 -13.18 -1.98 -19.67
C LEU A 178 -13.72 -2.25 -18.26
N SER A 179 -14.54 -3.30 -18.11
CA SER A 179 -14.99 -3.74 -16.79
C SER A 179 -13.85 -4.37 -16.00
N ASN A 180 -13.93 -4.29 -14.66
CA ASN A 180 -12.92 -4.90 -13.78
C ASN A 180 -12.69 -6.39 -14.07
N ALA A 181 -13.75 -7.13 -14.38
CA ALA A 181 -13.65 -8.54 -14.77
C ALA A 181 -12.86 -8.76 -16.06
N HIS A 182 -12.96 -7.86 -17.04
CA HIS A 182 -12.17 -7.95 -18.28
C HIS A 182 -10.69 -7.60 -18.03
N ILE A 183 -10.41 -6.61 -17.19
CA ILE A 183 -9.03 -6.26 -16.80
C ILE A 183 -8.38 -7.46 -16.10
N GLU A 184 -9.07 -8.07 -15.14
CA GLU A 184 -8.62 -9.27 -14.44
C GLU A 184 -8.33 -10.43 -15.41
N GLN A 185 -9.25 -10.69 -16.36
CA GLN A 185 -9.07 -11.71 -17.39
C GLN A 185 -7.86 -11.46 -18.30
N LEU A 186 -7.58 -10.20 -18.64
CA LEU A 186 -6.38 -9.85 -19.42
C LEU A 186 -5.11 -10.13 -18.62
N CYS A 187 -5.06 -9.72 -17.35
CA CYS A 187 -3.92 -9.99 -16.47
C CYS A 187 -3.65 -11.49 -16.34
N VAL A 188 -4.68 -12.29 -16.02
CA VAL A 188 -4.59 -13.75 -15.95
C VAL A 188 -4.14 -14.33 -17.30
N GLY A 189 -4.75 -13.88 -18.40
CA GLY A 189 -4.45 -14.38 -19.74
C GLY A 189 -3.02 -14.09 -20.21
N VAL A 190 -2.43 -12.97 -19.78
CA VAL A 190 -1.01 -12.65 -20.03
C VAL A 190 -0.11 -13.53 -19.16
N ALA A 191 -0.39 -13.65 -17.86
CA ALA A 191 0.41 -14.49 -16.95
C ALA A 191 0.43 -15.97 -17.42
N GLU A 192 -0.72 -16.51 -17.83
CA GLU A 192 -0.81 -17.85 -18.43
C GLU A 192 -0.01 -17.96 -19.74
N ALA A 193 0.01 -16.90 -20.56
CA ALA A 193 0.80 -16.87 -21.80
C ALA A 193 2.30 -16.96 -21.55
N GLU A 194 2.75 -16.23 -20.53
CA GLU A 194 4.14 -16.13 -20.11
C GLU A 194 4.54 -17.26 -19.17
N SER A 195 3.63 -18.21 -18.87
CA SER A 195 3.85 -19.32 -17.93
C SER A 195 4.28 -18.86 -16.53
N LYS A 196 3.62 -17.81 -16.04
CA LYS A 196 3.84 -17.19 -14.74
C LYS A 196 2.64 -17.38 -13.82
N HIS A 197 2.88 -17.43 -12.51
CA HIS A 197 1.85 -17.45 -11.48
C HIS A 197 1.61 -16.04 -10.98
N ILE A 198 0.36 -15.63 -10.87
CA ILE A 198 0.01 -14.38 -10.20
C ILE A 198 -0.07 -14.67 -8.70
N HIS A 199 0.66 -13.90 -7.89
CA HIS A 199 0.46 -13.90 -6.45
C HIS A 199 -0.33 -12.66 -6.04
N ASP A 200 0.19 -11.46 -6.30
CA ASP A 200 -0.48 -10.22 -5.90
C ASP A 200 -0.26 -9.07 -6.89
N ILE A 201 -1.30 -8.67 -7.62
CA ILE A 201 -1.23 -7.58 -8.61
C ILE A 201 -2.26 -6.50 -8.28
N GLU A 202 -1.79 -5.28 -8.14
CA GLU A 202 -2.62 -4.09 -7.99
C GLU A 202 -2.72 -3.36 -9.33
N VAL A 203 -3.93 -3.03 -9.77
CA VAL A 203 -4.17 -2.19 -10.95
C VAL A 203 -4.81 -0.89 -10.50
N MET A 204 -4.07 0.21 -10.61
CA MET A 204 -4.50 1.52 -10.14
C MET A 204 -4.93 2.41 -11.31
N LEU A 205 -6.18 2.85 -11.29
CA LEU A 205 -6.75 3.78 -12.27
C LEU A 205 -6.59 5.23 -11.79
N VAL A 206 -5.82 6.03 -12.53
CA VAL A 206 -5.45 7.40 -12.14
C VAL A 206 -5.84 8.43 -13.20
N ASP A 207 -5.95 9.70 -12.77
CA ASP A 207 -6.04 10.85 -13.66
C ASP A 207 -4.65 11.36 -14.09
N GLU A 208 -4.62 12.37 -14.97
CA GLU A 208 -3.38 12.94 -15.51
C GLU A 208 -2.52 13.58 -14.40
N THR A 209 -3.16 14.26 -13.44
CA THR A 209 -2.46 14.94 -12.34
C THR A 209 -1.71 13.94 -11.46
N ARG A 210 -2.38 12.86 -11.07
CA ARG A 210 -1.80 11.79 -10.26
C ARG A 210 -0.74 11.02 -11.03
N CYS A 211 -0.98 10.73 -12.32
CA CYS A 211 0.00 10.10 -13.20
C CYS A 211 1.30 10.91 -13.26
N MET A 212 1.22 12.22 -13.53
CA MET A 212 2.40 13.09 -13.59
C MET A 212 3.13 13.20 -12.25
N SER A 213 2.39 13.22 -11.13
CA SER A 213 2.99 13.21 -9.78
C SER A 213 3.80 11.94 -9.54
N LEU A 214 3.20 10.78 -9.79
CA LEU A 214 3.85 9.48 -9.63
C LEU A 214 5.05 9.32 -10.59
N HIS A 215 4.91 9.78 -11.83
CA HIS A 215 6.01 9.73 -12.81
C HIS A 215 7.19 10.59 -12.36
N LEU A 216 6.93 11.79 -11.82
CA LEU A 216 7.96 12.67 -11.28
C LEU A 216 8.62 12.05 -10.03
N GLU A 217 7.82 11.48 -9.13
CA GLU A 217 8.29 10.90 -7.87
C GLU A 217 9.19 9.68 -8.09
N HIS A 218 8.81 8.78 -9.00
CA HIS A 218 9.48 7.51 -9.18
C HIS A 218 10.51 7.49 -10.33
N PHE A 219 10.30 8.25 -11.39
CA PHE A 219 11.17 8.27 -12.57
C PHE A 219 11.90 9.59 -12.78
N GLN A 220 11.69 10.58 -11.92
CA GLN A 220 12.23 11.94 -12.06
C GLN A 220 11.81 12.62 -13.38
N ASP A 221 10.68 12.17 -13.96
CA ASP A 221 10.10 12.71 -15.18
C ASP A 221 8.64 13.11 -14.91
N GLY A 222 8.33 14.40 -15.01
CA GLY A 222 6.97 14.92 -14.82
C GLY A 222 6.12 14.91 -16.09
N SER A 223 6.55 14.22 -17.15
CA SER A 223 5.77 14.06 -18.37
C SER A 223 4.54 13.17 -18.14
N LEU A 224 3.50 13.36 -18.94
CA LEU A 224 2.30 12.52 -18.89
C LEU A 224 2.55 11.22 -19.66
N THR A 225 2.34 10.09 -19.02
CA THR A 225 2.41 8.74 -19.60
C THR A 225 1.06 8.02 -19.49
N ASP A 226 0.85 6.98 -20.31
CA ASP A 226 -0.33 6.12 -20.29
C ASP A 226 -0.26 5.06 -19.18
N THR A 227 0.92 4.48 -18.93
CA THR A 227 1.15 3.51 -17.88
C THR A 227 2.52 3.64 -17.19
N MET A 228 2.57 3.19 -15.93
CA MET A 228 3.79 2.87 -15.20
C MET A 228 3.62 1.49 -14.56
N THR A 229 4.66 0.67 -14.57
CA THR A 229 4.67 -0.66 -13.94
C THR A 229 5.71 -0.69 -12.84
N PHE A 230 5.30 -1.11 -11.65
CA PHE A 230 6.12 -1.19 -10.45
C PHE A 230 6.18 -2.64 -9.99
N PRO A 231 7.14 -3.44 -10.49
CA PRO A 231 7.34 -4.78 -9.98
C PRO A 231 7.82 -4.71 -8.52
N LEU A 232 7.33 -5.60 -7.65
CA LEU A 232 7.80 -5.69 -6.26
C LEU A 232 9.24 -6.24 -6.19
N HIS A 233 9.63 -7.04 -7.18
CA HIS A 233 10.92 -7.68 -7.30
C HIS A 233 11.58 -7.40 -8.65
N ASP A 234 12.89 -7.17 -8.67
CA ASP A 234 13.62 -6.91 -9.92
C ASP A 234 13.76 -8.17 -10.80
N GLY A 235 13.49 -8.03 -12.10
CA GLY A 235 13.78 -9.03 -13.14
C GLY A 235 12.65 -10.00 -13.45
N ASP A 236 12.99 -11.09 -14.14
CA ASP A 236 12.05 -12.14 -14.59
C ASP A 236 11.73 -13.11 -13.43
N GLN A 237 10.78 -12.76 -12.58
CA GLN A 237 10.42 -13.50 -11.35
C GLN A 237 9.07 -14.22 -11.46
N ASP A 238 8.87 -15.25 -10.63
CA ASP A 238 7.64 -16.01 -10.47
C ASP A 238 7.51 -16.38 -8.98
N PRO A 239 6.41 -16.03 -8.28
CA PRO A 239 5.19 -15.40 -8.80
C PRO A 239 5.32 -13.91 -9.14
N LEU A 240 4.38 -13.41 -9.94
CA LEU A 240 4.23 -12.00 -10.29
C LEU A 240 3.62 -11.23 -9.12
N GLU A 241 4.31 -10.17 -8.73
CA GLU A 241 3.91 -9.25 -7.67
C GLU A 241 4.24 -7.81 -8.06
N GLY A 242 3.28 -6.89 -7.92
CA GLY A 242 3.51 -5.47 -8.19
C GLY A 242 2.27 -4.69 -8.60
N SER A 243 2.50 -3.44 -9.01
CA SER A 243 1.42 -2.49 -9.34
C SER A 243 1.48 -2.02 -10.79
N LEU A 244 0.33 -1.97 -11.45
CA LEU A 244 0.13 -1.37 -12.77
C LEU A 244 -0.64 -0.05 -12.57
N VAL A 245 -0.01 1.09 -12.83
CA VAL A 245 -0.68 2.40 -12.79
C VAL A 245 -1.10 2.76 -14.21
N LEU A 246 -2.40 3.01 -14.41
CA LEU A 246 -3.02 3.26 -15.71
C LEU A 246 -3.70 4.64 -15.71
N CYS A 247 -3.25 5.55 -16.58
CA CYS A 247 -3.84 6.87 -16.71
C CYS A 247 -5.02 6.82 -17.69
N THR A 248 -6.24 6.58 -17.18
CA THR A 248 -7.44 6.39 -18.01
C THR A 248 -7.67 7.54 -19.01
N PRO A 249 -7.59 8.84 -18.64
CA PRO A 249 -7.81 9.93 -19.59
C PRO A 249 -6.79 9.93 -20.73
N GLN A 250 -5.53 9.64 -20.42
CA GLN A 250 -4.45 9.61 -21.40
C GLN A 250 -4.63 8.45 -22.39
N ILE A 251 -4.95 7.25 -21.89
CA ILE A 251 -5.25 6.07 -22.74
C ILE A 251 -6.43 6.35 -23.67
N VAL A 252 -7.51 6.97 -23.16
CA VAL A 252 -8.68 7.35 -23.95
C VAL A 252 -8.34 8.42 -25.00
N SER A 253 -7.43 9.33 -24.68
CA SER A 253 -6.94 10.35 -25.63
C SER A 253 -6.14 9.70 -26.77
N GLN A 254 -5.21 8.81 -26.42
CA GLN A 254 -4.38 8.07 -27.39
C GLN A 254 -5.21 7.16 -28.30
N ALA A 255 -6.24 6.49 -27.77
CA ALA A 255 -7.15 5.68 -28.57
C ALA A 255 -7.77 6.49 -29.73
N LYS A 256 -8.14 7.76 -29.48
CA LYS A 256 -8.67 8.66 -30.50
C LYS A 256 -7.61 9.06 -31.53
N GLU A 257 -6.37 9.29 -31.09
CA GLU A 257 -5.24 9.61 -31.97
C GLU A 257 -4.89 8.43 -32.90
N TYR A 258 -4.91 7.22 -32.37
CA TYR A 258 -4.64 5.99 -33.11
C TYR A 258 -5.84 5.47 -33.92
N GLY A 259 -7.02 6.07 -33.74
CA GLY A 259 -8.23 5.67 -34.46
C GLY A 259 -8.76 4.29 -34.07
N VAL A 260 -8.48 3.84 -32.85
CA VAL A 260 -9.00 2.59 -32.28
C VAL A 260 -10.06 2.87 -31.20
N SER A 261 -10.81 1.86 -30.79
CA SER A 261 -11.75 2.00 -29.70
C SER A 261 -11.02 2.09 -28.35
N ALA A 262 -11.60 2.83 -27.40
CA ALA A 262 -10.97 3.10 -26.11
C ALA A 262 -10.75 1.82 -25.28
N ASP A 263 -11.66 0.86 -25.37
CA ASP A 263 -11.54 -0.46 -24.74
C ASP A 263 -10.38 -1.28 -25.32
N HIS A 264 -10.16 -1.23 -26.64
CA HIS A 264 -9.06 -1.92 -27.30
C HIS A 264 -7.70 -1.31 -26.95
N GLU A 265 -7.61 0.02 -26.90
CA GLU A 265 -6.39 0.69 -26.44
C GLU A 265 -6.10 0.38 -24.97
N PHE A 266 -7.13 0.39 -24.12
CA PHE A 266 -6.98 0.04 -22.72
C PHE A 266 -6.53 -1.42 -22.54
N ALA A 267 -7.08 -2.35 -23.32
CA ALA A 267 -6.64 -3.75 -23.31
C ALA A 267 -5.15 -3.87 -23.69
N ARG A 268 -4.71 -3.12 -24.71
CA ARG A 268 -3.30 -3.07 -25.14
C ARG A 268 -2.41 -2.60 -24.00
N VAL A 269 -2.76 -1.49 -23.35
CA VAL A 269 -1.96 -0.93 -22.26
C VAL A 269 -1.89 -1.89 -21.08
N VAL A 270 -3.00 -2.54 -20.68
CA VAL A 270 -2.98 -3.57 -19.63
C VAL A 270 -2.02 -4.72 -19.98
N ILE A 271 -2.07 -5.20 -21.22
CA ILE A 271 -1.17 -6.26 -21.71
C ILE A 271 0.28 -5.79 -21.69
N HIS A 272 0.56 -4.56 -22.12
CA HIS A 272 1.89 -3.96 -22.10
C HIS A 272 2.46 -3.89 -20.69
N SER A 273 1.67 -3.38 -19.74
CA SER A 273 2.06 -3.28 -18.33
C SER A 273 2.30 -4.66 -17.72
N MET A 274 1.47 -5.65 -18.03
CA MET A 274 1.69 -7.04 -17.59
C MET A 274 2.94 -7.68 -18.20
N LEU A 275 3.28 -7.38 -19.46
CA LEU A 275 4.52 -7.85 -20.06
C LEU A 275 5.74 -7.26 -19.35
N HIS A 276 5.71 -5.97 -18.99
CA HIS A 276 6.75 -5.39 -18.14
C HIS A 276 6.86 -6.10 -16.79
N LEU A 277 5.72 -6.42 -16.17
CA LEU A 277 5.70 -7.17 -14.91
C LEU A 277 6.29 -8.58 -15.07
N CYS A 278 6.13 -9.21 -16.24
CA CYS A 278 6.77 -10.47 -16.60
C CYS A 278 8.27 -10.34 -16.98
N GLY A 279 8.87 -9.17 -16.79
CA GLY A 279 10.31 -8.94 -17.03
C GLY A 279 10.66 -8.52 -18.47
N TRP A 280 9.68 -8.21 -19.32
CA TRP A 280 9.94 -7.67 -20.65
C TRP A 280 10.40 -6.20 -20.55
N SER A 281 11.38 -5.82 -21.37
CA SER A 281 11.93 -4.46 -21.38
C SER A 281 11.74 -3.79 -22.72
N ASP A 282 11.42 -2.49 -22.68
CA ASP A 282 11.44 -1.60 -23.84
C ASP A 282 12.88 -1.18 -24.23
N TYR A 283 13.90 -1.51 -23.41
CA TYR A 283 15.28 -1.13 -23.66
C TYR A 283 15.99 -2.08 -24.66
N LYS A 284 16.20 -1.52 -25.86
CA LYS A 284 17.08 -1.94 -26.97
C LYS A 284 16.58 -3.10 -27.84
N GLU A 285 16.40 -2.81 -29.13
CA GLU A 285 17.31 -3.25 -30.23
C GLU A 285 16.79 -2.89 -31.64
N ALA A 286 15.58 -2.32 -31.77
CA ALA A 286 14.98 -2.02 -33.05
C ALA A 286 15.17 -0.57 -33.54
N ALA A 287 15.34 -0.38 -34.85
CA ALA A 287 15.34 0.94 -35.49
C ALA A 287 13.94 1.59 -35.53
N ASP A 288 12.90 0.75 -35.38
CA ASP A 288 11.49 1.14 -35.34
C ASP A 288 10.90 0.67 -34.00
N PRO A 289 10.37 1.60 -33.17
CA PRO A 289 9.73 1.27 -31.90
C PRO A 289 8.61 0.23 -31.99
N GLU A 290 7.89 0.14 -33.13
CA GLU A 290 6.83 -0.87 -33.32
C GLU A 290 7.37 -2.30 -33.51
N SER A 291 8.67 -2.44 -33.78
CA SER A 291 9.31 -3.74 -34.07
C SER A 291 10.14 -4.30 -32.91
N THR A 292 10.02 -3.72 -31.72
CA THR A 292 10.66 -4.28 -30.51
C THR A 292 10.00 -5.62 -30.13
N ALA A 293 10.77 -6.50 -29.48
CA ALA A 293 10.29 -7.83 -29.12
C ALA A 293 9.02 -7.78 -28.23
N ILE A 294 8.96 -6.82 -27.32
CA ILE A 294 7.80 -6.58 -26.46
C ILE A 294 6.58 -6.10 -27.25
N ARG A 295 6.73 -5.24 -28.27
CA ARG A 295 5.61 -4.81 -29.13
C ARG A 295 5.08 -5.91 -30.03
N VAL A 296 5.96 -6.78 -30.52
CA VAL A 296 5.53 -8.00 -31.24
C VAL A 296 4.71 -8.89 -30.31
N ARG A 297 5.21 -9.12 -29.09
CA ARG A 297 4.53 -9.94 -28.10
C ARG A 297 3.20 -9.34 -27.63
N GLU A 298 3.16 -8.04 -27.39
CA GLU A 298 1.96 -7.26 -27.08
C GLU A 298 0.89 -7.48 -28.14
N ASN A 299 1.23 -7.32 -29.43
CA ASN A 299 0.28 -7.53 -30.52
C ASN A 299 -0.20 -8.98 -30.63
N GLU A 300 0.67 -9.96 -30.41
CA GLU A 300 0.29 -11.38 -30.35
C GLU A 300 -0.73 -11.66 -29.24
N LEU A 301 -0.46 -11.16 -28.04
CA LEU A 301 -1.34 -11.35 -26.88
C LEU A 301 -2.64 -10.57 -27.01
N LEU A 302 -2.60 -9.34 -27.53
CA LEU A 302 -3.78 -8.53 -27.78
C LEU A 302 -4.71 -9.21 -28.79
N ALA A 303 -4.18 -9.72 -29.91
CA ALA A 303 -4.98 -10.44 -30.90
C ALA A 303 -5.60 -11.74 -30.34
N ARG A 304 -4.95 -12.36 -29.35
CA ARG A 304 -5.42 -13.61 -28.73
C ARG A 304 -6.43 -13.38 -27.60
N LEU A 305 -6.19 -12.40 -26.75
CA LEU A 305 -6.94 -12.15 -25.51
C LEU A 305 -8.07 -11.13 -25.71
N TYR A 306 -7.91 -10.18 -26.64
CA TYR A 306 -8.91 -9.15 -26.96
C TYR A 306 -9.00 -8.91 -28.48
N PRO A 307 -9.46 -9.89 -29.26
CA PRO A 307 -9.53 -9.76 -30.72
C PRO A 307 -10.48 -8.64 -31.13
N LEU A 308 -10.07 -7.84 -32.12
CA LEU A 308 -10.99 -6.90 -32.80
C LEU A 308 -12.17 -7.69 -33.35
N GLU A 309 -13.39 -7.31 -32.96
CA GLU A 309 -14.59 -7.82 -33.62
C GLU A 309 -14.45 -7.52 -35.12
N SER A 310 -14.52 -8.57 -35.96
CA SER A 310 -14.50 -8.38 -37.40
C SER A 310 -15.64 -7.44 -37.78
N PRO A 311 -15.39 -6.38 -38.58
CA PRO A 311 -16.48 -5.53 -39.03
C PRO A 311 -17.50 -6.41 -39.78
N ALA A 312 -18.73 -6.43 -39.27
CA ALA A 312 -19.87 -7.10 -39.86
C ALA A 312 -20.26 -6.47 -41.21
#